data_AF-A0A401YBC0-F1
#
_entry.id   AF-A0A401YBC0-F1
#
_cell.length_a   1.000
_cell.length_b   1.000
_cell.length_c   1.000
_cell.angle_alpha   90.00
_cell.angle_beta   90.00
_cell.angle_gamma   90.00
#
_symmetry.space_group_name_H-M   'P 1'
#
loop_
_entity.id
_entity.type
_entity.pdbx_description
1 polymer ?
#
loop_
_entity_poly.entity_id
_entity_poly.type
_entity_poly.pdbx_seq_one_letter_code
_entity_poly.pdbx_strand_id
1 'polypeptide(L)'
;MRTRSRRREDSGATAVLVAILAVALFSMAALAVDLGNAWARKRAVQKQVDVSALSAGYLLPETSLNKLTIADRVAGFLNENSTSGQATVTAAQLVDGITGNGEVTFQDAGGHACVEGCIRMTVLAPAARVQFGFAKVLGSTHTDVQRTATVQVQSALPPKQKLIPFWLPSGCGYGPAQADTAQGNQAAPATATPTPTPTPTSSTATASATPTSASPTPVYGFTPGPSDSGSHVLAGTSPIAVAQGGSVTISTYSVTNLPNNTDRASLRFWSPNGTTYVDYAAQSVAKKQSVLAVPSFPVGPEVTATAGDWRVYALVQSNNQVRYSSNYLIVRVTATPTTAPATSSAPPSATASVTPTVSASPSATSVPVGCVGQDRGNFGQLDSPRLDGSSTQKRLARNIAGGLDHMLAPFEFAPAQTPTKDCGDGPHGFITGAQPDNVSSSDPPRNCIQGDTGNDGPALYDGLVTGSDDGQAARLAVSRGHTHCPADPSRVDVTIGGHLLNNDVLSCFLTNGATLTDITSDTGVNTAMLDPAIIASPRFVWLPMVLANDRAQKNFQPIIDFVPAFITNETQTSAAYDVGSSHNGLEINGNSVKTLTVLTFNKAALPIDEQSPTVDYDPTLAQSIVRLVG
;
A
#
# COMPACT_ATOMS: atom_id res chain seq x y z
N MET A 1 57.03 -8.95 -86.60
CA MET A 1 57.03 -7.80 -85.66
C MET A 1 56.25 -8.18 -84.40
N ARG A 2 56.93 -8.45 -83.29
CA ARG A 2 56.28 -8.60 -81.97
C ARG A 2 56.35 -7.25 -81.29
N THR A 3 55.26 -6.49 -81.31
CA THR A 3 55.11 -5.26 -80.52
C THR A 3 55.14 -5.64 -79.05
N ARG A 4 56.28 -5.39 -78.40
CA ARG A 4 56.46 -5.55 -76.96
C ARG A 4 55.63 -4.45 -76.30
N SER A 5 54.38 -4.76 -75.97
CA SER A 5 53.52 -3.92 -75.14
C SER A 5 54.25 -3.65 -73.83
N ARG A 6 54.86 -2.46 -73.68
CA ARG A 6 55.32 -1.95 -72.39
C ARG A 6 54.09 -1.82 -71.51
N ARG A 7 53.82 -2.85 -70.70
CA ARG A 7 52.87 -2.71 -69.59
C ARG A 7 53.43 -1.59 -68.72
N ARG A 8 52.72 -0.48 -68.66
CA ARG A 8 52.99 0.57 -67.70
C ARG A 8 52.70 -0.06 -66.35
N GLU A 9 53.72 -0.25 -65.53
CA GLU A 9 53.57 -0.90 -64.24
C GLU A 9 52.97 0.13 -63.27
N ASP A 10 51.69 -0.02 -62.94
CA ASP A 10 50.97 0.84 -61.98
C ASP A 10 51.39 0.57 -60.52
N SER A 11 52.49 -0.15 -60.30
CA SER A 11 53.00 -0.57 -59.00
C SER A 11 53.25 0.61 -58.04
N GLY A 12 53.69 1.75 -58.56
CA GLY A 12 53.87 2.98 -57.78
C GLY A 12 52.55 3.57 -57.28
N ALA A 13 51.52 3.60 -58.11
CA ALA A 13 50.20 4.10 -57.72
C ALA A 13 49.53 3.17 -56.70
N THR A 14 49.68 1.85 -56.87
CA THR A 14 49.21 0.86 -55.89
C THR A 14 49.91 1.05 -54.54
N ALA A 15 51.22 1.28 -54.51
CA ALA A 15 51.95 1.49 -53.26
C ALA A 15 51.45 2.73 -52.49
N VAL A 16 51.18 3.85 -53.18
CA VAL A 16 50.64 5.07 -52.55
C VAL A 16 49.24 4.84 -52.00
N LEU A 17 48.36 4.19 -52.77
CA LEU A 17 46.99 3.89 -52.32
C LEU A 17 46.99 2.96 -51.10
N VAL A 18 47.83 1.92 -51.09
CA VAL A 18 47.98 1.01 -49.94
C VAL A 18 48.51 1.76 -48.72
N ALA A 19 49.47 2.66 -48.88
CA ALA A 19 49.99 3.46 -47.77
C ALA A 19 48.91 4.37 -47.16
N ILE A 20 48.12 5.06 -47.98
CA ILE A 20 47.01 5.91 -47.51
C ILE A 20 45.94 5.09 -46.79
N LEU A 21 45.54 3.95 -47.37
CA LEU A 21 44.56 3.06 -46.76
C LEU A 21 45.06 2.46 -45.44
N ALA A 22 46.34 2.07 -45.36
CA ALA A 22 46.93 1.57 -44.13
C ALA A 22 46.88 2.63 -43.02
N VAL A 23 47.27 3.88 -43.31
CA VAL A 23 47.19 4.98 -42.34
C VAL A 23 45.76 5.24 -41.88
N ALA A 24 44.80 5.23 -42.81
CA ALA A 24 43.39 5.40 -42.48
C ALA A 24 42.87 4.27 -41.58
N LEU A 25 43.15 3.01 -41.93
CA LEU A 25 42.75 1.85 -41.14
C LEU A 25 43.40 1.84 -39.75
N PHE A 26 44.69 2.17 -39.64
CA PHE A 26 45.36 2.29 -38.34
C PHE A 26 44.80 3.44 -37.52
N SER A 27 44.42 4.55 -38.13
CA SER A 27 43.78 5.69 -37.45
C SER A 27 42.37 5.33 -36.93
N MET A 28 41.60 4.54 -37.68
CA MET A 28 40.31 4.03 -37.22
C MET A 28 40.46 2.99 -36.09
N ALA A 29 41.42 2.07 -36.21
CA ALA A 29 41.71 1.08 -35.17
C ALA A 29 42.19 1.75 -33.87
N ALA A 30 43.08 2.74 -33.99
CA ALA A 30 43.52 3.63 -32.91
C ALA A 30 42.35 4.27 -32.17
N LEU A 31 41.47 4.94 -32.92
CA LEU A 31 40.27 5.58 -32.37
C LEU A 31 39.36 4.57 -31.67
N ALA A 32 39.16 3.38 -32.25
CA ALA A 32 38.34 2.33 -31.66
C ALA A 32 38.91 1.84 -30.31
N VAL A 33 40.23 1.66 -30.20
CA VAL A 33 40.89 1.27 -28.94
C VAL A 33 40.76 2.37 -27.89
N ASP A 34 40.99 3.62 -28.26
CA ASP A 34 40.91 4.76 -27.32
C ASP A 34 39.48 5.01 -26.83
N LEU A 35 38.48 4.93 -27.72
CA LEU A 35 37.06 5.00 -27.35
C LEU A 35 36.63 3.79 -26.51
N GLY A 36 37.16 2.59 -26.81
CA GLY A 36 36.93 1.40 -26.01
C GLY A 36 37.43 1.54 -24.58
N ASN A 37 38.64 2.09 -24.40
CA ASN A 37 39.20 2.38 -23.08
C ASN A 37 38.39 3.46 -22.34
N ALA A 38 37.99 4.53 -23.03
CA ALA A 38 37.13 5.57 -22.45
C ALA A 38 35.77 5.02 -22.01
N TRP A 39 35.17 4.12 -22.80
CA TRP A 39 33.91 3.45 -22.46
C TRP A 39 34.06 2.50 -21.27
N ALA A 40 35.15 1.70 -21.23
CA ALA A 40 35.44 0.83 -20.09
C ALA A 40 35.61 1.66 -18.80
N ARG A 41 36.34 2.79 -18.89
CA ARG A 41 36.49 3.74 -17.78
C ARG A 41 35.15 4.30 -17.32
N LYS A 42 34.30 4.71 -18.26
CA LYS A 42 32.94 5.22 -18.00
C LYS A 42 32.12 4.24 -17.15
N ARG A 43 32.19 2.94 -17.44
CA ARG A 43 31.48 1.90 -16.67
C ARG A 43 32.07 1.69 -15.28
N ALA A 44 33.38 1.80 -15.12
CA ALA A 44 34.02 1.72 -13.82
C ALA A 44 33.60 2.89 -12.92
N VAL A 45 33.61 4.12 -13.46
CA VAL A 45 33.13 5.31 -12.73
C VAL A 45 31.65 5.19 -12.38
N GLN A 46 30.81 4.62 -13.27
CA GLN A 46 29.39 4.36 -12.93
C GLN A 46 29.26 3.44 -11.70
N LYS A 47 29.94 2.29 -11.72
CA LYS A 47 29.89 1.34 -10.58
C LYS A 47 30.37 1.99 -9.28
N GLN A 48 31.42 2.81 -9.35
CA GLN A 48 31.93 3.56 -8.21
C GLN A 48 30.88 4.51 -7.63
N VAL A 49 30.17 5.30 -8.45
CA VAL A 49 29.13 6.21 -7.95
C VAL A 49 27.91 5.45 -7.44
N ASP A 50 27.51 4.37 -8.10
CA ASP A 50 26.39 3.53 -7.67
C ASP A 50 26.64 2.96 -6.27
N VAL A 51 27.82 2.37 -6.05
CA VAL A 51 28.20 1.84 -4.73
C VAL A 51 28.27 2.96 -3.69
N SER A 52 28.83 4.11 -4.04
CA SER A 52 29.00 5.23 -3.11
C SER A 52 27.65 5.85 -2.70
N ALA A 53 26.74 6.04 -3.64
CA ALA A 53 25.40 6.55 -3.38
C ALA A 53 24.60 5.56 -2.52
N LEU A 54 24.56 4.28 -2.91
CA LEU A 54 23.83 3.24 -2.17
C LEU A 54 24.37 3.07 -0.74
N SER A 55 25.69 3.11 -0.57
CA SER A 55 26.32 2.83 0.73
C SER A 55 26.27 4.02 1.69
N ALA A 56 25.93 5.22 1.22
CA ALA A 56 25.71 6.40 2.08
C ALA A 56 24.23 6.77 2.22
N GLY A 57 23.34 6.25 1.37
CA GLY A 57 21.93 6.64 1.37
C GLY A 57 21.15 6.27 2.64
N TYR A 58 21.64 5.34 3.48
CA TYR A 58 21.00 4.98 4.75
C TYR A 58 21.08 6.11 5.80
N LEU A 59 21.95 7.08 5.56
CA LEU A 59 22.11 8.26 6.41
C LEU A 59 21.09 9.37 6.08
N LEU A 60 20.26 9.18 5.04
CA LEU A 60 19.15 10.08 4.74
C LEU A 60 17.98 9.85 5.72
N PRO A 61 17.15 10.87 6.00
CA PRO A 61 17.17 12.21 5.41
C PRO A 61 18.38 13.05 5.84
N GLU A 62 18.84 13.91 4.93
CA GLU A 62 19.87 14.90 5.27
C GLU A 62 19.31 15.99 6.19
N THR A 63 20.16 16.46 7.07
CA THR A 63 19.96 17.55 8.03
C THR A 63 21.24 18.37 8.06
N SER A 64 21.17 19.61 8.54
CA SER A 64 22.37 20.43 8.73
C SER A 64 23.45 19.76 9.61
N LEU A 65 23.05 18.85 10.52
CA LEU A 65 23.95 18.14 11.43
C LEU A 65 24.68 16.95 10.79
N ASN A 66 24.04 16.22 9.87
CA ASN A 66 24.61 15.00 9.27
C ASN A 66 25.12 15.20 7.83
N LYS A 67 24.91 16.37 7.20
CA LYS A 67 25.36 16.66 5.82
C LYS A 67 26.82 16.30 5.55
N LEU A 68 27.74 16.76 6.40
CA LEU A 68 29.17 16.47 6.26
C LEU A 68 29.48 15.00 6.53
N THR A 69 28.74 14.33 7.42
CA THR A 69 28.88 12.89 7.67
C THR A 69 28.47 12.07 6.44
N ILE A 70 27.40 12.46 5.77
CA ILE A 70 26.98 11.82 4.50
C ILE A 70 28.06 12.01 3.45
N ALA A 71 28.53 13.25 3.26
CA ALA A 71 29.58 13.57 2.29
C ALA A 71 30.91 12.83 2.59
N ASP A 72 31.29 12.72 3.87
CA ASP A 72 32.45 11.94 4.29
C ASP A 72 32.30 10.46 3.97
N ARG A 73 31.11 9.89 4.20
CA ARG A 73 30.82 8.50 3.85
C ARG A 73 30.90 8.27 2.34
N VAL A 74 30.34 9.18 1.54
CA VAL A 74 30.44 9.15 0.08
C VAL A 74 31.92 9.26 -0.37
N ALA A 75 32.68 10.20 0.20
CA ALA A 75 34.09 10.38 -0.11
C ALA A 75 34.91 9.11 0.18
N GLY A 76 34.66 8.45 1.31
CA GLY A 76 35.27 7.16 1.64
C GLY A 76 35.06 6.11 0.55
N PHE A 77 33.80 5.87 0.15
CA PHE A 77 33.49 4.89 -0.89
C PHE A 77 33.99 5.28 -2.29
N LEU A 78 33.95 6.57 -2.65
CA LEU A 78 34.54 7.06 -3.90
C LEU A 78 36.05 6.80 -3.92
N ASN A 79 36.76 7.05 -2.83
CA ASN A 79 38.21 6.85 -2.74
C ASN A 79 38.60 5.36 -2.73
N GLU A 80 37.88 4.54 -1.98
CA GLU A 80 38.09 3.08 -1.92
C GLU A 80 37.82 2.39 -3.27
N ASN A 81 36.82 2.86 -4.02
CA ASN A 81 36.46 2.35 -5.34
C ASN A 81 37.00 3.24 -6.46
N SER A 82 38.07 4.00 -6.19
CA SER A 82 38.63 4.95 -7.15
C SER A 82 39.11 4.25 -8.42
N THR A 83 38.83 4.92 -9.51
CA THR A 83 39.18 4.47 -10.84
C THR A 83 40.42 5.24 -11.30
N SER A 84 41.38 4.56 -11.93
CA SER A 84 42.62 5.20 -12.41
C SER A 84 42.34 6.47 -13.23
N GLY A 85 43.06 7.55 -12.90
CA GLY A 85 42.88 8.88 -13.48
C GLY A 85 41.97 9.81 -12.69
N GLN A 86 41.43 9.38 -11.54
CA GLN A 86 40.66 10.23 -10.62
C GLN A 86 41.53 10.80 -9.50
N ALA A 87 41.19 12.00 -9.06
CA ALA A 87 41.70 12.58 -7.81
C ALA A 87 40.95 12.00 -6.60
N THR A 88 41.62 11.92 -5.45
CA THR A 88 40.97 11.65 -4.17
C THR A 88 40.13 12.84 -3.75
N VAL A 89 38.96 12.56 -3.17
CA VAL A 89 38.00 13.58 -2.74
C VAL A 89 37.85 13.58 -1.23
N THR A 90 37.47 14.73 -0.66
CA THR A 90 37.18 14.90 0.76
C THR A 90 35.72 15.30 0.94
N ALA A 91 35.17 15.13 2.15
CA ALA A 91 33.81 15.53 2.46
C ALA A 91 33.53 17.01 2.09
N ALA A 92 34.46 17.92 2.43
CA ALA A 92 34.33 19.35 2.15
C ALA A 92 34.29 19.65 0.64
N GLN A 93 35.07 18.93 -0.15
CA GLN A 93 35.09 19.04 -1.61
C GLN A 93 33.81 18.53 -2.26
N LEU A 94 33.06 17.63 -1.61
CA LEU A 94 31.82 17.10 -2.18
C LEU A 94 30.60 17.98 -1.90
N VAL A 95 30.74 19.07 -1.16
CA VAL A 95 29.63 19.98 -0.80
C VAL A 95 29.98 21.45 -1.05
N ASP A 96 31.05 21.71 -1.82
CA ASP A 96 31.53 23.06 -2.14
C ASP A 96 30.91 23.62 -3.43
N GLY A 97 30.15 22.81 -4.17
CA GLY A 97 29.50 23.18 -5.43
C GLY A 97 30.42 23.08 -6.65
N ILE A 98 31.63 22.53 -6.50
CA ILE A 98 32.60 22.40 -7.60
C ILE A 98 32.53 20.98 -8.18
N THR A 99 31.85 20.85 -9.31
CA THR A 99 31.60 19.54 -9.96
C THR A 99 32.85 18.82 -10.48
N GLY A 100 34.00 19.50 -10.62
CA GLY A 100 35.24 18.91 -11.12
C GLY A 100 35.86 17.87 -10.18
N ASN A 101 35.72 18.09 -8.87
CA ASN A 101 36.15 17.21 -7.77
C ASN A 101 35.04 16.24 -7.35
N GLY A 102 33.96 16.11 -8.12
CA GLY A 102 32.76 15.42 -7.68
C GLY A 102 31.93 16.28 -6.75
N GLU A 103 30.68 15.91 -6.55
CA GLU A 103 29.71 16.71 -5.78
C GLU A 103 28.61 15.79 -5.24
N VAL A 104 28.07 16.13 -4.07
CA VAL A 104 26.90 15.50 -3.48
C VAL A 104 25.82 16.55 -3.34
N THR A 105 24.73 16.39 -4.09
CA THR A 105 23.57 17.27 -4.03
C THR A 105 22.42 16.57 -3.31
N PHE A 106 21.70 17.32 -2.48
CA PHE A 106 20.56 16.83 -1.71
C PHE A 106 19.26 17.44 -2.24
N GLN A 107 18.24 16.62 -2.40
CA GLN A 107 16.99 16.96 -3.05
C GLN A 107 15.78 16.40 -2.29
N ASP A 108 14.62 17.01 -2.51
CA ASP A 108 13.34 16.50 -2.05
C ASP A 108 12.83 15.35 -2.95
N ALA A 109 11.65 14.82 -2.64
CA ALA A 109 11.01 13.78 -3.44
C ALA A 109 10.79 14.19 -4.90
N GLY A 110 10.58 15.48 -5.16
CA GLY A 110 10.36 16.05 -6.49
C GLY A 110 11.65 16.38 -7.25
N GLY A 111 12.83 16.17 -6.65
CA GLY A 111 14.11 16.50 -7.25
C GLY A 111 14.53 17.97 -7.11
N HIS A 112 13.83 18.78 -6.31
CA HIS A 112 14.23 20.16 -6.02
C HIS A 112 15.25 20.18 -4.88
N ALA A 113 16.15 21.16 -4.88
CA ALA A 113 17.07 21.36 -3.77
C ALA A 113 16.29 21.67 -2.48
N CYS A 114 16.68 21.03 -1.37
CA CYS A 114 16.10 21.28 -0.04
C CYS A 114 17.20 21.67 0.95
N VAL A 115 16.79 22.33 2.03
CA VAL A 115 17.69 22.86 3.06
C VAL A 115 17.92 21.84 4.17
N GLU A 116 16.88 21.10 4.54
CA GLU A 116 16.90 19.99 5.51
C GLU A 116 15.80 18.99 5.15
N GLY A 117 15.87 17.78 5.70
CA GLY A 117 14.91 16.71 5.47
C GLY A 117 15.01 16.09 4.08
N CYS A 118 16.14 16.28 3.38
CA CYS A 118 16.29 15.81 2.01
C CYS A 118 16.36 14.29 1.98
N ILE A 119 15.39 13.67 1.32
CA ILE A 119 15.31 12.21 1.21
C ILE A 119 16.00 11.67 -0.05
N ARG A 120 16.50 12.54 -0.93
CA ARG A 120 17.18 12.18 -2.17
C ARG A 120 18.60 12.76 -2.17
N MET A 121 19.56 11.96 -2.61
CA MET A 121 20.97 12.35 -2.74
C MET A 121 21.48 11.95 -4.11
N THR A 122 22.12 12.88 -4.82
CA THR A 122 22.81 12.62 -6.09
C THR A 122 24.30 12.79 -5.91
N VAL A 123 25.05 11.73 -6.17
CA VAL A 123 26.52 11.67 -6.11
C VAL A 123 27.09 11.79 -7.51
N LEU A 124 27.92 12.81 -7.75
CA LEU A 124 28.75 12.99 -8.94
C LEU A 124 30.19 12.57 -8.60
N ALA A 125 30.76 11.64 -9.36
CA ALA A 125 32.16 11.26 -9.17
C ALA A 125 33.13 12.35 -9.69
N PRO A 126 34.34 12.45 -9.09
CA PRO A 126 35.42 13.23 -9.68
C PRO A 126 35.75 12.72 -11.09
N ALA A 127 36.21 13.63 -11.95
CA ALA A 127 36.58 13.30 -13.32
C ALA A 127 37.69 12.24 -13.38
N ALA A 128 37.47 11.17 -14.16
CA ALA A 128 38.47 10.16 -14.46
C ALA A 128 39.13 10.48 -15.80
N ARG A 129 40.41 10.85 -15.79
CA ARG A 129 41.16 11.17 -17.02
C ARG A 129 41.63 9.91 -17.73
N VAL A 130 41.18 9.71 -18.97
CA VAL A 130 41.61 8.64 -19.87
C VAL A 130 42.62 9.20 -20.85
N GLN A 131 43.87 8.78 -20.74
CA GLN A 131 44.92 9.12 -21.71
C GLN A 131 44.71 8.30 -22.98
N PHE A 132 44.70 8.96 -24.14
CA PHE A 132 44.64 8.29 -25.41
C PHE A 132 46.02 7.80 -25.83
N GLY A 133 46.10 6.53 -26.22
CA GLY A 133 47.33 5.92 -26.69
C GLY A 133 47.65 6.36 -28.12
N PHE A 134 46.66 6.26 -29.02
CA PHE A 134 46.89 6.43 -30.44
C PHE A 134 46.31 7.74 -31.01
N ALA A 135 45.20 8.24 -30.48
CA ALA A 135 44.62 9.53 -30.86
C ALA A 135 45.54 10.72 -30.55
N LYS A 136 46.59 10.50 -29.76
CA LYS A 136 47.68 11.45 -29.54
C LYS A 136 48.35 11.88 -30.86
N VAL A 137 48.41 10.99 -31.86
CA VAL A 137 48.93 11.31 -33.21
C VAL A 137 48.03 12.33 -33.92
N LEU A 138 46.74 12.38 -33.58
CA LEU A 138 45.76 13.31 -34.12
C LEU A 138 45.61 14.58 -33.25
N GLY A 139 46.47 14.77 -32.24
CA GLY A 139 46.46 15.94 -31.35
C GLY A 139 45.54 15.82 -30.12
N SER A 140 44.77 14.75 -29.98
CA SER A 140 43.94 14.49 -28.80
C SER A 140 44.69 13.64 -27.79
N THR A 141 45.02 14.19 -26.63
CA THR A 141 45.83 13.48 -25.62
C THR A 141 45.00 12.74 -24.58
N HIS A 142 43.75 13.16 -24.32
CA HIS A 142 42.91 12.59 -23.28
C HIS A 142 41.43 12.92 -23.47
N THR A 143 40.59 12.26 -22.67
CA THR A 143 39.21 12.63 -22.38
C THR A 143 38.91 12.42 -20.91
N ASP A 144 38.04 13.23 -20.33
CA ASP A 144 37.60 13.11 -18.95
C ASP A 144 36.21 12.45 -18.90
N VAL A 145 36.05 11.52 -17.96
CA VAL A 145 34.81 10.75 -17.83
C VAL A 145 34.25 10.93 -16.43
N GLN A 146 32.99 11.35 -16.34
CA GLN A 146 32.23 11.50 -15.09
C GLN A 146 30.91 10.76 -15.16
N ARG A 147 30.39 10.40 -13.98
CA ARG A 147 29.08 9.77 -13.78
C ARG A 147 28.41 10.25 -12.52
N THR A 148 27.10 10.13 -12.54
CA THR A 148 26.21 10.40 -11.43
C THR A 148 25.46 9.15 -11.04
N ALA A 149 25.15 9.02 -9.76
CA ALA A 149 24.18 8.07 -9.24
C ALA A 149 23.30 8.80 -8.25
N THR A 150 22.01 8.47 -8.26
CA THR A 150 21.05 9.06 -7.33
C THR A 150 20.47 7.96 -6.47
N VAL A 151 20.28 8.28 -5.20
CA VAL A 151 19.70 7.40 -4.20
C VAL A 151 18.59 8.15 -3.49
N GLN A 152 17.51 7.46 -3.16
CA GLN A 152 16.40 8.06 -2.42
C GLN A 152 15.96 7.10 -1.31
N VAL A 153 15.76 7.64 -0.12
CA VAL A 153 15.05 6.95 0.96
C VAL A 153 13.56 7.18 0.74
N GLN A 154 12.83 6.08 0.69
CA GLN A 154 11.38 6.11 0.68
C GLN A 154 10.86 5.34 1.88
N SER A 155 9.83 5.89 2.53
CA SER A 155 9.13 5.20 3.59
C SER A 155 8.10 4.26 2.96
N ALA A 156 7.92 3.07 3.55
CA ALA A 156 6.75 2.24 3.29
C ALA A 156 5.47 2.89 3.82
N LEU A 157 5.60 3.92 4.67
CA LEU A 157 4.47 4.69 5.15
C LEU A 157 3.92 5.58 4.04
N PRO A 158 2.59 5.72 3.94
CA PRO A 158 1.97 6.65 3.03
C PRO A 158 2.54 8.08 3.17
N PRO A 159 2.71 8.81 2.06
CA PRO A 159 2.97 10.24 2.12
C PRO A 159 1.85 10.94 2.89
N LYS A 160 2.20 11.76 3.88
CA LYS A 160 1.23 12.45 4.75
C LYS A 160 0.17 13.26 3.99
N GLN A 161 0.52 13.80 2.82
CA GLN A 161 -0.39 14.55 1.94
C GLN A 161 -1.45 13.68 1.27
N LYS A 162 -1.20 12.38 1.14
CA LYS A 162 -2.13 11.39 0.57
C LYS A 162 -2.93 10.66 1.64
N LEU A 163 -2.53 10.77 2.90
CA LEU A 163 -3.27 10.26 4.05
C LEU A 163 -4.44 11.20 4.37
N ILE A 164 -5.67 10.69 4.29
CA ILE A 164 -6.86 11.46 4.65
C ILE A 164 -7.36 11.07 6.05
N PRO A 165 -8.06 11.96 6.77
CA PRO A 165 -8.45 11.74 8.15
C PRO A 165 -9.67 10.81 8.27
N PHE A 166 -9.57 9.61 7.71
CA PHE A 166 -10.56 8.54 7.83
C PHE A 166 -9.84 7.23 8.13
N TRP A 167 -10.49 6.30 8.82
CA TRP A 167 -9.88 5.00 9.14
C TRP A 167 -10.82 3.85 8.82
N LEU A 168 -10.28 2.71 8.40
CA LEU A 168 -11.05 1.51 8.11
C LEU A 168 -10.90 0.46 9.22
N PRO A 169 -11.98 -0.26 9.59
CA PRO A 169 -11.83 -1.45 10.40
C PRO A 169 -11.16 -2.58 9.61
N SER A 170 -10.48 -3.48 10.31
CA SER A 170 -9.86 -4.66 9.71
C SER A 170 -10.92 -5.50 9.01
N GLY A 171 -10.63 -5.90 7.78
CA GLY A 171 -11.57 -6.60 6.90
C GLY A 171 -12.33 -5.72 5.91
N CYS A 172 -12.20 -4.39 6.01
CA CYS A 172 -12.59 -3.45 4.96
C CYS A 172 -11.42 -3.08 4.02
N GLY A 173 -10.38 -3.92 3.98
CA GLY A 173 -9.16 -3.65 3.22
C GLY A 173 -9.37 -3.60 1.71
N TYR A 174 -10.41 -4.23 1.17
CA TYR A 174 -10.61 -4.34 -0.27
C TYR A 174 -12.09 -4.17 -0.63
N GLY A 175 -12.38 -3.51 -1.75
CA GLY A 175 -13.73 -3.30 -2.27
C GLY A 175 -14.31 -1.92 -1.95
N PRO A 176 -15.61 -1.71 -2.24
CA PRO A 176 -16.27 -0.44 -1.97
C PRO A 176 -16.46 -0.22 -0.46
N ALA A 177 -16.20 1.00 -0.01
CA ALA A 177 -16.46 1.45 1.34
C ALA A 177 -17.14 2.83 1.31
N GLN A 178 -17.97 3.13 2.31
CA GLN A 178 -18.67 4.42 2.41
C GLN A 178 -18.50 5.09 3.79
N ALA A 179 -18.22 6.39 3.77
CA ALA A 179 -18.34 7.31 4.89
C ALA A 179 -19.66 8.07 4.76
N ASP A 180 -20.66 7.73 5.59
CA ASP A 180 -21.93 8.44 5.65
C ASP A 180 -21.90 9.50 6.77
N THR A 181 -22.60 10.60 6.57
CA THR A 181 -22.79 11.66 7.58
C THR A 181 -24.10 11.49 8.35
N ALA A 182 -25.00 10.62 7.88
CA ALA A 182 -26.18 10.28 8.64
C ALA A 182 -25.75 9.61 9.94
N GLN A 183 -25.82 10.37 11.04
CA GLN A 183 -25.78 9.82 12.40
C GLN A 183 -26.72 8.60 12.41
N GLY A 184 -26.22 7.42 12.80
CA GLY A 184 -26.73 6.08 12.48
C GLY A 184 -28.17 5.69 12.91
N ASN A 185 -29.07 6.66 13.05
CA ASN A 185 -30.47 6.50 13.44
C ASN A 185 -31.45 6.34 12.27
N GLN A 186 -31.03 6.47 11.02
CA GLN A 186 -31.92 6.37 9.85
C GLN A 186 -31.27 5.52 8.75
N ALA A 187 -31.32 4.19 8.88
CA ALA A 187 -31.00 3.30 7.78
C ALA A 187 -32.08 3.46 6.69
N ALA A 188 -31.77 4.09 5.55
CA ALA A 188 -32.67 4.07 4.40
C ALA A 188 -32.85 2.61 3.89
N PRO A 189 -33.97 2.22 3.28
CA PRO A 189 -34.18 0.86 2.80
C PRO A 189 -33.11 0.46 1.77
N ALA A 190 -32.52 -0.73 1.92
CA ALA A 190 -31.70 -1.33 0.88
C ALA A 190 -32.62 -1.67 -0.32
N THR A 191 -32.35 -1.08 -1.48
CA THR A 191 -33.08 -1.40 -2.72
C THR A 191 -32.18 -2.24 -3.60
N ALA A 192 -32.75 -3.31 -4.16
CA ALA A 192 -32.20 -4.34 -5.05
C ALA A 192 -31.57 -5.58 -4.38
N THR A 193 -32.40 -6.61 -4.24
CA THR A 193 -31.98 -8.02 -4.12
C THR A 193 -31.59 -8.54 -5.51
N PRO A 194 -30.36 -9.03 -5.74
CA PRO A 194 -30.03 -9.68 -7.01
C PRO A 194 -30.78 -11.02 -7.12
N THR A 195 -31.40 -11.25 -8.27
CA THR A 195 -32.06 -12.52 -8.60
C THR A 195 -30.97 -13.56 -8.93
N PRO A 196 -30.90 -14.72 -8.25
CA PRO A 196 -29.88 -15.71 -8.54
C PRO A 196 -30.11 -16.35 -9.92
N THR A 197 -29.06 -16.35 -10.74
CA THR A 197 -29.00 -17.10 -12.00
C THR A 197 -28.68 -18.57 -11.69
N PRO A 198 -29.41 -19.56 -12.23
CA PRO A 198 -29.19 -20.97 -11.91
C PRO A 198 -27.90 -21.51 -12.54
N THR A 199 -26.98 -22.01 -11.72
CA THR A 199 -25.76 -22.72 -12.15
C THR A 199 -26.07 -24.18 -12.49
N PRO A 200 -25.55 -24.74 -13.61
CA PRO A 200 -25.84 -26.09 -14.06
C PRO A 200 -25.18 -27.17 -13.19
N THR A 201 -25.91 -28.26 -13.00
CA THR A 201 -25.54 -29.43 -12.20
C THR A 201 -24.49 -30.28 -12.93
N SER A 202 -23.27 -30.40 -12.38
CA SER A 202 -22.31 -31.43 -12.78
C SER A 202 -22.31 -32.57 -11.77
N SER A 203 -22.60 -33.79 -12.25
CA SER A 203 -22.55 -35.05 -11.51
C SER A 203 -21.10 -35.48 -11.24
N THR A 204 -20.75 -35.73 -9.97
CA THR A 204 -19.48 -36.37 -9.60
C THR A 204 -19.73 -37.63 -8.77
N ALA A 205 -19.09 -38.71 -9.20
CA ALA A 205 -19.15 -40.05 -8.61
C ALA A 205 -18.56 -40.10 -7.19
N THR A 206 -19.24 -40.85 -6.33
CA THR A 206 -18.88 -41.10 -4.93
C THR A 206 -17.76 -42.14 -4.84
N ALA A 207 -16.59 -41.75 -4.30
CA ALA A 207 -15.64 -42.68 -3.71
C ALA A 207 -15.66 -42.45 -2.18
N SER A 208 -16.24 -43.41 -1.46
CA SER A 208 -16.30 -43.42 0.00
C SER A 208 -14.98 -43.97 0.55
N ALA A 209 -14.14 -43.08 1.10
CA ALA A 209 -13.06 -43.47 1.98
C ALA A 209 -13.43 -43.03 3.40
N THR A 210 -13.67 -44.00 4.28
CA THR A 210 -13.99 -43.80 5.69
C THR A 210 -12.77 -43.23 6.43
N PRO A 211 -12.78 -42.00 6.96
CA PRO A 211 -11.68 -41.50 7.76
C PRO A 211 -11.73 -42.13 9.16
N THR A 212 -10.57 -42.58 9.62
CA THR A 212 -10.35 -43.10 10.98
C THR A 212 -10.53 -41.95 11.98
N SER A 213 -11.57 -42.06 12.82
CA SER A 213 -11.91 -41.08 13.86
C SER A 213 -10.79 -40.98 14.90
N ALA A 214 -10.05 -39.87 14.90
CA ALA A 214 -9.21 -39.49 16.03
C ALA A 214 -10.10 -39.15 17.24
N SER A 215 -9.71 -39.60 18.44
CA SER A 215 -10.41 -39.35 19.69
C SER A 215 -10.45 -37.83 19.99
N PRO A 216 -11.63 -37.24 20.32
CA PRO A 216 -11.74 -35.80 20.52
C PRO A 216 -10.98 -35.37 21.79
N THR A 217 -10.01 -34.48 21.60
CA THR A 217 -9.39 -33.69 22.67
C THR A 217 -10.48 -32.89 23.39
N PRO A 218 -10.45 -32.73 24.73
CA PRO A 218 -11.44 -31.94 25.45
C PRO A 218 -11.51 -30.51 24.90
N VAL A 219 -12.68 -30.17 24.36
CA VAL A 219 -12.96 -28.87 23.73
C VAL A 219 -13.20 -27.84 24.83
N TYR A 220 -12.22 -26.96 25.06
CA TYR A 220 -12.41 -25.74 25.86
C TYR A 220 -13.24 -24.73 25.04
N GLY A 221 -14.56 -24.90 25.03
CA GLY A 221 -15.46 -23.99 24.32
C GLY A 221 -15.92 -22.83 25.21
N PHE A 222 -15.80 -21.60 24.74
CA PHE A 222 -16.43 -20.44 25.38
C PHE A 222 -17.96 -20.66 25.48
N THR A 223 -18.49 -20.44 26.68
CA THR A 223 -19.93 -20.47 26.98
C THR A 223 -20.22 -19.20 27.81
N PRO A 224 -21.07 -18.28 27.33
CA PRO A 224 -21.45 -17.09 28.08
C PRO A 224 -21.98 -17.46 29.47
N GLY A 225 -21.70 -16.62 30.47
CA GLY A 225 -22.35 -16.76 31.76
C GLY A 225 -23.88 -16.59 31.64
N PRO A 226 -24.67 -17.15 32.57
CA PRO A 226 -26.12 -16.96 32.57
C PRO A 226 -26.53 -15.48 32.63
N SER A 227 -25.73 -14.63 33.27
CA SER A 227 -25.92 -13.17 33.34
C SER A 227 -25.68 -12.47 32.00
N ASP A 228 -24.85 -13.06 31.15
CA ASP A 228 -24.39 -12.45 29.90
C ASP A 228 -25.28 -12.86 28.72
N SER A 229 -26.20 -13.80 28.94
CA SER A 229 -27.15 -14.30 27.94
C SER A 229 -28.45 -13.49 27.97
N GLY A 230 -28.86 -13.00 26.80
CA GLY A 230 -30.13 -12.32 26.57
C GLY A 230 -31.23 -13.29 26.13
N SER A 231 -32.46 -12.79 26.04
CA SER A 231 -33.61 -13.55 25.55
C SER A 231 -33.63 -13.72 24.02
N HIS A 232 -32.76 -13.01 23.30
CA HIS A 232 -32.67 -13.08 21.85
C HIS A 232 -32.07 -14.40 21.39
N VAL A 233 -32.45 -14.82 20.18
CA VAL A 233 -32.07 -16.10 19.57
C VAL A 233 -31.47 -15.82 18.20
N LEU A 234 -30.31 -16.39 17.92
CA LEU A 234 -29.70 -16.38 16.60
C LEU A 234 -30.23 -17.57 15.79
N ALA A 235 -30.94 -17.30 14.70
CA ALA A 235 -31.49 -18.31 13.79
C ALA A 235 -30.74 -18.29 12.45
N GLY A 236 -30.51 -19.46 11.85
CA GLY A 236 -29.84 -19.60 10.56
C GLY A 236 -29.36 -21.02 10.28
N THR A 237 -28.77 -21.24 9.10
CA THR A 237 -28.18 -22.53 8.71
C THR A 237 -27.01 -22.88 9.63
N SER A 238 -27.00 -24.09 10.20
CA SER A 238 -25.91 -24.55 11.08
C SER A 238 -25.87 -26.10 11.11
N PRO A 239 -24.69 -26.74 11.01
CA PRO A 239 -23.38 -26.12 10.79
C PRO A 239 -23.19 -25.66 9.34
N ILE A 240 -22.38 -24.61 9.15
CA ILE A 240 -21.86 -24.21 7.84
C ILE A 240 -20.43 -24.73 7.72
N ALA A 241 -20.13 -25.51 6.68
CA ALA A 241 -18.80 -26.08 6.47
C ALA A 241 -17.97 -25.21 5.52
N VAL A 242 -16.70 -24.98 5.89
CA VAL A 242 -15.72 -24.25 5.08
C VAL A 242 -14.35 -24.93 5.19
N ALA A 243 -13.57 -24.94 4.12
CA ALA A 243 -12.19 -25.45 4.17
C ALA A 243 -11.30 -24.45 4.92
N GLN A 244 -10.24 -24.95 5.57
CA GLN A 244 -9.26 -24.09 6.25
C GLN A 244 -8.60 -23.13 5.24
N GLY A 245 -8.64 -21.83 5.54
CA GLY A 245 -8.20 -20.75 4.65
C GLY A 245 -9.18 -20.38 3.53
N GLY A 246 -10.33 -21.06 3.43
CA GLY A 246 -11.39 -20.71 2.48
C GLY A 246 -12.26 -19.54 2.94
N SER A 247 -13.22 -19.13 2.12
CA SER A 247 -14.25 -18.15 2.51
C SER A 247 -15.65 -18.77 2.38
N VAL A 248 -16.60 -18.29 3.20
CA VAL A 248 -18.00 -18.70 3.12
C VAL A 248 -18.93 -17.52 3.34
N THR A 249 -19.95 -17.37 2.48
CA THR A 249 -20.95 -16.32 2.63
C THR A 249 -22.07 -16.76 3.57
N ILE A 250 -22.28 -16.01 4.65
CA ILE A 250 -23.39 -16.19 5.59
C ILE A 250 -24.55 -15.32 5.11
N SER A 251 -25.65 -15.91 4.64
CA SER A 251 -26.79 -15.15 4.06
C SER A 251 -28.14 -15.37 4.76
N THR A 252 -28.23 -16.36 5.66
CA THR A 252 -29.53 -16.79 6.24
C THR A 252 -29.64 -16.49 7.74
N TYR A 253 -28.77 -15.66 8.30
CA TYR A 253 -28.76 -15.41 9.74
C TYR A 253 -29.78 -14.32 10.10
N SER A 254 -30.47 -14.50 11.22
CA SER A 254 -31.40 -13.51 11.78
C SER A 254 -31.38 -13.58 13.30
N VAL A 255 -31.59 -12.44 13.95
CA VAL A 255 -31.70 -12.34 15.41
C VAL A 255 -33.14 -12.06 15.76
N THR A 256 -33.77 -12.98 16.49
CA THR A 256 -35.17 -12.86 16.94
C THR A 256 -35.25 -12.57 18.43
N ASN A 257 -36.43 -12.17 18.92
CA ASN A 257 -36.68 -11.83 20.32
C ASN A 257 -35.78 -10.70 20.84
N LEU A 258 -35.53 -9.69 20.00
CA LEU A 258 -34.76 -8.51 20.37
C LEU A 258 -35.46 -7.72 21.48
N PRO A 259 -34.74 -7.29 22.54
CA PRO A 259 -35.29 -6.40 23.54
C PRO A 259 -35.77 -5.08 22.93
N ASN A 260 -36.81 -4.47 23.53
CA ASN A 260 -37.17 -3.09 23.23
C ASN A 260 -35.97 -2.17 23.49
N ASN A 261 -35.78 -1.15 22.65
CA ASN A 261 -34.59 -0.29 22.67
C ASN A 261 -33.29 -1.06 22.43
N THR A 262 -33.30 -1.97 21.45
CA THR A 262 -32.04 -2.48 20.90
C THR A 262 -31.40 -1.36 20.09
N ASP A 263 -30.20 -0.95 20.49
CA ASP A 263 -29.43 0.08 19.80
C ASP A 263 -28.61 -0.55 18.66
N ARG A 264 -28.08 -1.75 18.91
CA ARG A 264 -27.19 -2.47 17.98
C ARG A 264 -27.29 -3.98 18.16
N ALA A 265 -27.08 -4.72 17.08
CA ALA A 265 -26.72 -6.13 17.15
C ALA A 265 -25.39 -6.39 16.41
N SER A 266 -24.66 -7.42 16.77
CA SER A 266 -23.50 -7.93 16.02
C SER A 266 -23.43 -9.44 16.13
N LEU A 267 -22.60 -10.06 15.30
CA LEU A 267 -22.28 -11.48 15.40
C LEU A 267 -20.84 -11.63 15.88
N ARG A 268 -20.61 -12.48 16.88
CA ARG A 268 -19.28 -12.82 17.40
C ARG A 268 -18.98 -14.28 17.16
N PHE A 269 -17.87 -14.53 16.49
CA PHE A 269 -17.33 -15.85 16.18
C PHE A 269 -16.25 -16.18 17.19
N TRP A 270 -16.50 -17.13 18.07
CA TRP A 270 -15.50 -17.64 19.01
C TRP A 270 -14.72 -18.79 18.39
N SER A 271 -13.40 -18.73 18.52
CA SER A 271 -12.52 -19.78 18.03
C SER A 271 -12.76 -21.12 18.74
N PRO A 272 -12.36 -22.25 18.13
CA PRO A 272 -12.63 -23.58 18.68
C PRO A 272 -12.04 -23.82 20.08
N ASN A 273 -10.98 -23.09 20.43
CA ASN A 273 -10.34 -23.13 21.76
C ASN A 273 -10.89 -22.08 22.73
N GLY A 274 -11.84 -21.24 22.30
CA GLY A 274 -12.48 -20.21 23.11
C GLY A 274 -11.56 -19.08 23.56
N THR A 275 -10.36 -18.93 22.99
CA THR A 275 -9.39 -17.90 23.44
C THR A 275 -9.43 -16.63 22.61
N THR A 276 -9.96 -16.69 21.39
CA THR A 276 -10.04 -15.56 20.47
C THR A 276 -11.45 -15.43 19.90
N TYR A 277 -11.80 -14.23 19.45
CA TYR A 277 -13.06 -14.00 18.77
C TYR A 277 -12.91 -12.98 17.64
N VAL A 278 -13.82 -13.05 16.66
CA VAL A 278 -13.96 -12.09 15.57
C VAL A 278 -15.39 -11.56 15.55
N ASP A 279 -15.55 -10.24 15.50
CA ASP A 279 -16.85 -9.59 15.45
C ASP A 279 -17.19 -9.14 14.03
N TYR A 280 -18.39 -9.47 13.58
CA TYR A 280 -19.00 -8.92 12.37
C TYR A 280 -20.17 -8.05 12.81
N ALA A 281 -20.14 -6.75 12.50
CA ALA A 281 -21.23 -5.86 12.89
C ALA A 281 -22.51 -6.24 12.14
N ALA A 282 -23.60 -6.36 12.89
CA ALA A 282 -24.93 -6.29 12.35
C ALA A 282 -25.45 -4.85 12.56
N GLN A 283 -26.48 -4.49 11.81
CA GLN A 283 -26.93 -3.12 11.61
C GLN A 283 -27.38 -2.42 12.92
N SER A 284 -27.52 -1.08 12.87
CA SER A 284 -28.38 -0.39 13.83
C SER A 284 -29.82 -0.83 13.60
N VAL A 285 -30.50 -1.22 14.68
CA VAL A 285 -31.84 -1.78 14.61
C VAL A 285 -32.83 -0.64 14.80
N ALA A 286 -33.88 -0.57 13.98
CA ALA A 286 -34.96 0.36 14.28
C ALA A 286 -35.54 0.00 15.67
N LYS A 287 -35.74 1.00 16.54
CA LYS A 287 -36.06 0.82 17.99
C LYS A 287 -37.27 -0.08 18.33
N LYS A 288 -38.00 -0.60 17.33
CA LYS A 288 -39.19 -1.46 17.48
C LYS A 288 -39.19 -2.72 16.60
N GLN A 289 -38.05 -3.18 16.07
CA GLN A 289 -38.00 -4.45 15.32
C GLN A 289 -37.82 -5.64 16.28
N SER A 290 -38.67 -6.66 16.14
CA SER A 290 -38.58 -7.93 16.88
C SER A 290 -37.67 -8.97 16.21
N VAL A 291 -37.36 -8.76 14.93
CA VAL A 291 -36.47 -9.59 14.11
C VAL A 291 -35.53 -8.68 13.34
N LEU A 292 -34.23 -8.93 13.48
CA LEU A 292 -33.20 -8.32 12.65
C LEU A 292 -32.67 -9.38 11.68
N ALA A 293 -32.92 -9.18 10.38
CA ALA A 293 -32.23 -9.95 9.36
C ALA A 293 -30.77 -9.51 9.31
N VAL A 294 -29.84 -10.46 9.43
CA VAL A 294 -28.42 -10.15 9.25
C VAL A 294 -28.16 -10.10 7.74
N PRO A 295 -27.60 -9.01 7.20
CA PRO A 295 -27.22 -8.95 5.79
C PRO A 295 -26.28 -10.09 5.41
N SER A 296 -26.23 -10.44 4.13
CA SER A 296 -25.25 -11.42 3.69
C SER A 296 -23.84 -10.85 3.81
N PHE A 297 -22.92 -11.57 4.46
CA PHE A 297 -21.51 -11.18 4.55
C PHE A 297 -20.59 -12.39 4.39
N PRO A 298 -19.40 -12.23 3.81
CA PRO A 298 -18.41 -13.29 3.74
C PRO A 298 -17.64 -13.41 5.07
N VAL A 299 -17.34 -14.64 5.45
CA VAL A 299 -16.45 -15.02 6.56
C VAL A 299 -15.22 -15.64 5.93
N GLY A 300 -14.03 -15.13 6.21
CA GLY A 300 -12.81 -15.69 5.66
C GLY A 300 -11.74 -16.03 6.69
N PRO A 301 -10.47 -16.07 6.27
CA PRO A 301 -9.32 -16.53 7.06
C PRO A 301 -9.18 -16.00 8.48
N GLU A 302 -9.69 -14.81 8.80
CA GLU A 302 -9.81 -14.34 10.18
C GLU A 302 -10.54 -15.33 11.10
N VAL A 303 -11.48 -16.09 10.56
CA VAL A 303 -12.16 -17.23 11.20
C VAL A 303 -11.64 -18.56 10.62
N THR A 304 -11.51 -18.68 9.30
CA THR A 304 -11.25 -19.96 8.65
C THR A 304 -9.79 -20.40 8.66
N ALA A 305 -8.84 -19.58 9.14
CA ALA A 305 -7.45 -20.01 9.29
C ALA A 305 -7.27 -21.06 10.40
N THR A 306 -8.16 -21.10 11.40
CA THR A 306 -8.10 -22.07 12.49
C THR A 306 -9.15 -23.16 12.29
N ALA A 307 -8.70 -24.40 12.06
CA ALA A 307 -9.59 -25.55 11.93
C ALA A 307 -10.35 -25.84 13.24
N GLY A 308 -11.62 -26.27 13.10
CA GLY A 308 -12.51 -26.62 14.21
C GLY A 308 -13.89 -25.97 14.14
N ASP A 309 -14.69 -26.16 15.18
CA ASP A 309 -16.04 -25.61 15.29
C ASP A 309 -16.00 -24.21 15.91
N TRP A 310 -16.21 -23.19 15.09
CA TRP A 310 -16.38 -21.82 15.54
C TRP A 310 -17.82 -21.58 15.99
N ARG A 311 -17.99 -21.06 17.20
CA ARG A 311 -19.32 -20.77 17.77
C ARG A 311 -19.70 -19.33 17.48
N VAL A 312 -20.83 -19.13 16.80
CA VAL A 312 -21.35 -17.82 16.43
C VAL A 312 -22.49 -17.43 17.36
N TYR A 313 -22.34 -16.32 18.08
CA TYR A 313 -23.36 -15.74 18.93
C TYR A 313 -23.81 -14.39 18.39
N ALA A 314 -25.07 -14.00 18.61
CA ALA A 314 -25.50 -12.63 18.40
C ALA A 314 -25.27 -11.80 19.67
N LEU A 315 -24.56 -10.68 19.57
CA LEU A 315 -24.40 -9.70 20.64
C LEU A 315 -25.40 -8.59 20.41
N VAL A 316 -26.32 -8.39 21.36
CA VAL A 316 -27.33 -7.34 21.28
C VAL A 316 -27.07 -6.33 22.38
N GLN A 317 -26.90 -5.07 21.98
CA GLN A 317 -26.79 -3.94 22.90
C GLN A 317 -28.17 -3.31 23.10
N SER A 318 -28.65 -3.33 24.35
CA SER A 318 -29.88 -2.66 24.75
C SER A 318 -29.67 -1.98 26.10
N ASN A 319 -30.07 -0.71 26.21
CA ASN A 319 -29.91 0.10 27.43
C ASN A 319 -28.46 0.09 27.95
N ASN A 320 -27.48 0.27 27.06
CA ASN A 320 -26.04 0.19 27.36
C ASN A 320 -25.53 -1.15 27.93
N GLN A 321 -26.32 -2.22 27.85
CA GLN A 321 -25.87 -3.58 28.19
C GLN A 321 -25.74 -4.43 26.92
N VAL A 322 -24.60 -5.10 26.76
CA VAL A 322 -24.36 -6.06 25.69
C VAL A 322 -24.65 -7.46 26.21
N ARG A 323 -25.50 -8.22 25.52
CA ARG A 323 -25.83 -9.60 25.87
C ARG A 323 -25.67 -10.54 24.67
N TYR A 324 -25.19 -11.75 24.92
CA TYR A 324 -25.10 -12.84 23.95
C TYR A 324 -26.47 -13.46 23.69
N SER A 325 -26.68 -14.05 22.51
CA SER A 325 -27.87 -14.84 22.23
C SER A 325 -27.92 -16.04 23.16
N SER A 326 -29.14 -16.44 23.51
CA SER A 326 -29.40 -17.65 24.32
C SER A 326 -28.93 -18.95 23.66
N ASN A 327 -28.61 -18.91 22.36
CA ASN A 327 -28.05 -20.00 21.58
C ASN A 327 -26.84 -19.54 20.74
N TYR A 328 -26.22 -20.48 20.05
CA TYR A 328 -25.18 -20.23 19.06
C TYR A 328 -25.40 -21.07 17.80
N LEU A 329 -24.81 -20.64 16.70
CA LEU A 329 -24.66 -21.42 15.47
C LEU A 329 -23.21 -21.87 15.29
N ILE A 330 -22.95 -22.83 14.41
CA ILE A 330 -21.60 -23.39 14.20
C ILE A 330 -21.14 -23.10 12.77
N VAL A 331 -19.92 -22.57 12.64
CA VAL A 331 -19.15 -22.59 11.40
C VAL A 331 -18.00 -23.59 11.58
N ARG A 332 -18.04 -24.69 10.84
CA ARG A 332 -17.07 -25.79 10.90
C ARG A 332 -15.99 -25.58 9.86
N VAL A 333 -14.78 -25.28 10.33
CA VAL A 333 -13.59 -25.14 9.52
C VAL A 333 -12.89 -26.50 9.44
N THR A 334 -12.90 -27.13 8.27
CA THR A 334 -12.27 -28.44 8.07
C THR A 334 -10.81 -28.25 7.67
N ALA A 335 -9.89 -28.83 8.44
CA ALA A 335 -8.47 -28.78 8.11
C ALA A 335 -8.23 -29.33 6.70
N THR A 336 -7.44 -28.60 5.89
CA THR A 336 -6.99 -29.13 4.61
C THR A 336 -6.13 -30.35 4.91
N PRO A 337 -6.45 -31.54 4.37
CA PRO A 337 -5.68 -32.74 4.65
C PRO A 337 -4.24 -32.47 4.26
N THR A 338 -3.36 -32.38 5.25
CA THR A 338 -1.93 -32.25 5.01
C THR A 338 -1.53 -33.57 4.38
N THR A 339 -1.31 -33.60 3.07
CA THR A 339 -0.73 -34.75 2.42
C THR A 339 0.60 -35.01 3.11
N ALA A 340 0.65 -36.06 3.93
CA ALA A 340 1.86 -36.49 4.58
C ALA A 340 2.96 -36.56 3.51
N PRO A 341 4.14 -35.96 3.73
CA PRO A 341 5.23 -36.02 2.77
C PRO A 341 5.46 -37.48 2.42
N ALA A 342 5.29 -37.85 1.15
CA ALA A 342 5.59 -39.19 0.70
C ALA A 342 7.05 -39.47 1.07
N THR A 343 7.27 -40.46 1.92
CA THR A 343 8.61 -40.92 2.33
C THR A 343 9.30 -41.53 1.10
N SER A 344 9.93 -40.66 0.30
CA SER A 344 10.80 -41.05 -0.81
C SER A 344 12.11 -41.61 -0.25
N SER A 345 12.21 -42.94 -0.18
CA SER A 345 13.42 -43.70 0.14
C SER A 345 14.40 -43.77 -1.04
N ALA A 346 14.78 -42.62 -1.62
CA ALA A 346 15.82 -42.55 -2.64
C ALA A 346 17.21 -42.28 -1.98
N PRO A 347 18.29 -42.99 -2.38
CA PRO A 347 19.63 -42.79 -1.83
C PRO A 347 20.22 -41.41 -2.16
N PRO A 348 21.09 -40.84 -1.31
CA PRO A 348 21.61 -39.50 -1.48
C PRO A 348 22.58 -39.42 -2.67
N SER A 349 22.22 -38.65 -3.69
CA SER A 349 23.12 -38.23 -4.76
C SER A 349 23.56 -36.78 -4.53
N ALA A 350 24.81 -36.49 -4.89
CA ALA A 350 25.63 -35.41 -4.36
C ALA A 350 25.10 -33.98 -4.58
N THR A 351 25.18 -33.21 -3.49
CA THR A 351 25.47 -31.77 -3.34
C THR A 351 25.22 -30.86 -4.55
N ALA A 352 24.03 -30.24 -4.59
CA ALA A 352 23.82 -28.95 -5.21
C ALA A 352 23.53 -27.92 -4.11
N SER A 353 24.30 -26.82 -4.12
CA SER A 353 24.16 -25.69 -3.21
C SER A 353 22.79 -25.04 -3.40
N VAL A 354 21.93 -25.14 -2.38
CA VAL A 354 20.60 -24.54 -2.39
C VAL A 354 20.74 -23.07 -2.02
N THR A 355 20.45 -22.18 -2.97
CA THR A 355 20.25 -20.75 -2.71
C THR A 355 19.07 -20.59 -1.73
N PRO A 356 19.23 -19.86 -0.62
CA PRO A 356 18.15 -19.68 0.34
C PRO A 356 16.96 -19.00 -0.34
N THR A 357 15.84 -19.71 -0.38
CA THR A 357 14.54 -19.12 -0.76
C THR A 357 14.07 -18.29 0.42
N VAL A 358 13.88 -16.99 0.17
CA VAL A 358 13.50 -16.04 1.21
C VAL A 358 12.11 -16.36 1.73
N SER A 359 11.99 -16.40 3.06
CA SER A 359 10.74 -16.69 3.77
C SER A 359 9.86 -15.44 3.72
N ALA A 360 8.73 -15.50 3.01
CA ALA A 360 7.79 -14.40 2.89
C ALA A 360 7.33 -13.89 4.27
N SER A 361 7.38 -12.57 4.45
CA SER A 361 6.80 -11.85 5.58
C SER A 361 5.32 -12.27 5.79
N PRO A 362 4.84 -12.45 7.04
CA PRO A 362 3.46 -12.83 7.31
C PRO A 362 2.52 -11.71 6.85
N SER A 363 2.08 -11.79 5.61
CA SER A 363 1.00 -10.95 5.08
C SER A 363 -0.24 -11.19 5.93
N ALA A 364 -0.92 -10.10 6.32
CA ALA A 364 -2.21 -10.15 6.96
C ALA A 364 -3.11 -11.12 6.18
N THR A 365 -3.54 -12.19 6.85
CA THR A 365 -4.38 -13.26 6.34
C THR A 365 -5.54 -12.69 5.53
N SER A 366 -5.69 -13.19 4.31
CA SER A 366 -6.73 -12.82 3.33
C SER A 366 -8.09 -12.63 4.01
N VAL A 367 -8.67 -11.44 3.96
CA VAL A 367 -10.04 -11.21 4.47
C VAL A 367 -10.93 -11.06 3.25
N PRO A 368 -12.08 -11.75 3.17
CA PRO A 368 -12.89 -11.70 1.98
C PRO A 368 -13.35 -10.28 1.69
N VAL A 369 -13.19 -9.95 0.42
CA VAL A 369 -13.26 -8.63 -0.16
C VAL A 369 -14.66 -8.01 0.02
N GLY A 370 -14.66 -6.82 0.63
CA GLY A 370 -15.80 -5.93 0.80
C GLY A 370 -16.27 -5.82 2.25
N CYS A 371 -16.63 -4.61 2.69
CA CYS A 371 -17.41 -4.39 3.90
C CYS A 371 -18.87 -4.92 3.74
N VAL A 372 -19.07 -6.04 3.05
CA VAL A 372 -20.37 -6.53 2.60
C VAL A 372 -21.21 -6.87 3.83
N GLY A 373 -22.34 -6.17 3.97
CA GLY A 373 -23.20 -6.22 5.16
C GLY A 373 -22.98 -5.08 6.17
N GLN A 374 -21.88 -4.34 6.02
CA GLN A 374 -21.61 -3.03 6.65
C GLN A 374 -21.59 -1.90 5.62
N ASP A 375 -22.20 -2.09 4.44
CA ASP A 375 -22.12 -1.18 3.27
C ASP A 375 -22.61 0.25 3.51
N ARG A 376 -23.20 0.55 4.67
CA ARG A 376 -23.54 1.92 5.11
C ARG A 376 -22.83 2.34 6.38
N GLY A 377 -21.66 1.77 6.55
CA GLY A 377 -20.98 1.78 7.80
C GLY A 377 -19.87 2.78 7.81
N ASN A 378 -20.15 3.98 8.35
CA ASN A 378 -19.17 5.02 8.67
C ASN A 378 -17.83 4.40 9.07
N PHE A 379 -16.92 4.32 8.12
CA PHE A 379 -15.53 4.38 8.47
C PHE A 379 -15.32 5.77 9.09
N GLY A 380 -14.69 5.77 10.27
CA GLY A 380 -14.78 6.92 11.16
C GLY A 380 -13.85 8.04 10.70
N GLN A 381 -14.21 9.25 11.11
CA GLN A 381 -13.38 10.42 10.95
C GLN A 381 -12.25 10.41 11.98
N LEU A 382 -11.04 10.79 11.57
CA LEU A 382 -9.91 10.97 12.48
C LEU A 382 -9.89 12.41 13.00
N ASP A 383 -9.85 12.56 14.33
CA ASP A 383 -9.67 13.88 14.96
C ASP A 383 -8.19 14.26 15.10
N SER A 384 -7.45 14.03 14.02
CA SER A 384 -6.00 14.11 14.01
C SER A 384 -5.49 15.56 14.12
N PRO A 385 -4.62 15.90 15.09
CA PRO A 385 -4.07 17.24 15.29
C PRO A 385 -3.27 17.75 14.07
N ARG A 386 -3.13 19.07 13.94
CA ARG A 386 -2.21 19.70 12.99
C ARG A 386 -1.11 20.46 13.71
N LEU A 387 0.10 20.45 13.16
CA LEU A 387 1.29 21.18 13.63
C LEU A 387 1.04 22.68 13.75
N ASP A 388 0.15 23.22 12.91
CA ASP A 388 -0.20 24.65 12.91
C ASP A 388 -1.14 25.08 14.06
N GLY A 389 -1.64 24.13 14.87
CA GLY A 389 -2.55 24.42 15.99
C GLY A 389 -3.94 24.89 15.56
N SER A 390 -4.37 24.61 14.33
CA SER A 390 -5.71 24.97 13.83
C SER A 390 -6.84 24.45 14.72
N SER A 391 -7.91 25.24 14.85
CA SER A 391 -9.11 24.88 15.61
C SER A 391 -9.72 23.58 15.10
N THR A 392 -10.27 22.74 15.99
CA THR A 392 -10.85 21.41 15.69
C THR A 392 -11.71 21.36 14.43
N GLN A 393 -12.62 22.32 14.24
CA GLN A 393 -13.53 22.33 13.09
C GLN A 393 -12.81 22.61 11.75
N LYS A 394 -11.85 23.53 11.75
CA LYS A 394 -11.04 23.85 10.54
C LYS A 394 -10.02 22.77 10.23
N ARG A 395 -9.57 22.07 11.28
CA ARG A 395 -8.53 21.04 11.19
C ARG A 395 -8.95 19.89 10.31
N LEU A 396 -10.20 19.42 10.42
CA LEU A 396 -10.68 18.33 9.57
C LEU A 396 -10.65 18.74 8.09
N ALA A 397 -11.28 19.87 7.74
CA ALA A 397 -11.31 20.34 6.35
C ALA A 397 -9.89 20.49 5.77
N ARG A 398 -8.94 21.02 6.55
CA ARG A 398 -7.52 21.10 6.16
C ARG A 398 -6.87 19.73 5.99
N ASN A 399 -7.11 18.78 6.90
CA ASN A 399 -6.58 17.43 6.82
C ASN A 399 -7.14 16.68 5.60
N ILE A 400 -8.41 16.91 5.28
CA ILE A 400 -9.02 16.38 4.06
C ILE A 400 -8.39 17.06 2.85
N ALA A 401 -8.33 18.39 2.79
CA ALA A 401 -7.77 19.11 1.65
C ALA A 401 -6.29 18.78 1.44
N GLY A 402 -5.43 19.02 2.41
CA GLY A 402 -3.97 18.91 2.33
C GLY A 402 -3.38 17.55 2.67
N GLY A 403 -4.15 16.65 3.29
CA GLY A 403 -3.64 15.49 4.01
C GLY A 403 -3.18 15.87 5.43
N LEU A 404 -2.71 14.88 6.18
CA LEU A 404 -2.11 15.11 7.50
C LEU A 404 -0.77 15.84 7.36
N ASP A 405 -0.37 16.59 8.39
CA ASP A 405 0.90 17.33 8.42
C ASP A 405 1.99 16.67 9.29
N HIS A 406 1.63 15.64 10.04
CA HIS A 406 2.50 14.71 10.75
C HIS A 406 2.35 13.29 10.16
N MET A 407 3.19 12.37 10.61
CA MET A 407 3.22 10.99 10.10
C MET A 407 2.44 10.05 11.02
N LEU A 408 1.67 9.15 10.40
CA LEU A 408 1.12 7.97 11.06
C LEU A 408 1.96 6.74 10.69
N ALA A 409 2.03 5.76 11.59
CA ALA A 409 2.71 4.49 11.38
C ALA A 409 1.89 3.32 11.94
N PRO A 410 2.04 2.08 11.45
CA PRO A 410 1.44 0.93 12.10
C PRO A 410 2.05 0.75 13.50
N PHE A 411 1.23 0.29 14.44
CA PHE A 411 1.66 -0.18 15.73
C PHE A 411 2.21 -1.60 15.60
N GLU A 412 3.48 -1.79 15.96
CA GLU A 412 4.10 -3.11 15.96
C GLU A 412 3.83 -3.81 17.30
N PHE A 413 2.94 -4.80 17.27
CA PHE A 413 2.74 -5.68 18.42
C PHE A 413 3.95 -6.60 18.59
N ALA A 414 4.48 -6.70 19.81
CA ALA A 414 5.53 -7.66 20.10
C ALA A 414 5.05 -9.09 19.74
N PRO A 415 5.91 -10.00 19.26
CA PRO A 415 5.49 -11.34 18.83
C PRO A 415 4.72 -12.16 19.87
N ALA A 416 4.92 -11.87 21.16
CA ALA A 416 4.24 -12.53 22.29
C ALA A 416 2.95 -11.80 22.74
N GLN A 417 2.67 -10.61 22.20
CA GLN A 417 1.52 -9.79 22.57
C GLN A 417 0.36 -10.07 21.62
N THR A 418 -0.78 -10.49 22.17
CA THR A 418 -2.03 -10.57 21.41
C THR A 418 -2.42 -9.16 20.94
N PRO A 419 -2.69 -8.95 19.64
CA PRO A 419 -3.17 -7.66 19.16
C PRO A 419 -4.39 -7.17 19.94
N THR A 420 -4.30 -5.96 20.49
CA THR A 420 -5.39 -5.34 21.25
C THR A 420 -6.06 -4.26 20.43
N LYS A 421 -7.38 -4.14 20.55
CA LYS A 421 -8.18 -3.14 19.83
C LYS A 421 -8.02 -1.69 20.32
N ASP A 422 -7.36 -1.53 21.46
CA ASP A 422 -7.19 -0.28 22.17
C ASP A 422 -5.70 -0.11 22.49
N CYS A 423 -5.18 1.08 22.21
CA CYS A 423 -3.85 1.50 22.65
C CYS A 423 -3.83 1.86 24.14
N GLY A 424 -4.98 1.92 24.78
CA GLY A 424 -5.22 2.45 26.11
C GLY A 424 -5.60 3.92 26.06
N ASP A 425 -6.53 4.33 26.90
CA ASP A 425 -6.82 5.75 27.19
C ASP A 425 -7.42 5.95 28.60
N GLY A 426 -7.39 4.89 29.42
CA GLY A 426 -7.98 4.82 30.74
C GLY A 426 -6.95 4.80 31.88
N PRO A 427 -7.36 4.44 33.11
CA PRO A 427 -6.49 4.42 34.29
C PRO A 427 -5.31 3.43 34.17
N HIS A 428 -5.31 2.57 33.15
CA HIS A 428 -4.27 1.58 32.89
C HIS A 428 -3.12 2.10 32.02
N GLY A 429 -3.20 3.35 31.53
CA GLY A 429 -2.18 3.94 30.66
C GLY A 429 -2.20 3.37 29.24
N PHE A 430 -1.29 3.88 28.42
CA PHE A 430 -1.08 3.37 27.06
C PHE A 430 -0.26 2.07 27.06
N ILE A 431 -0.50 1.20 26.08
CA ILE A 431 0.36 0.04 25.82
C ILE A 431 1.79 0.50 25.48
N THR A 432 2.78 -0.29 25.84
CA THR A 432 4.20 0.07 25.60
C THR A 432 4.45 0.31 24.11
N GLY A 433 5.04 1.46 23.77
CA GLY A 433 5.32 1.86 22.40
C GLY A 433 4.20 2.65 21.71
N ALA A 434 3.03 2.79 22.35
CA ALA A 434 1.93 3.57 21.78
C ALA A 434 2.25 5.07 21.76
N GLN A 435 1.99 5.69 20.62
CA GLN A 435 2.17 7.09 20.32
C GLN A 435 0.81 7.66 19.92
N PRO A 436 0.03 8.22 20.86
CA PRO A 436 -1.32 8.70 20.59
C PRO A 436 -1.30 9.90 19.64
N ASP A 437 -2.22 9.89 18.69
CA ASP A 437 -2.44 10.95 17.71
C ASP A 437 -3.29 12.08 18.30
N ASN A 438 -2.80 12.68 19.39
CA ASN A 438 -3.48 13.77 20.10
C ASN A 438 -2.59 15.00 20.33
N VAL A 439 -1.33 14.91 19.90
CA VAL A 439 -0.37 15.99 19.96
C VAL A 439 0.14 16.29 18.56
N SER A 440 0.27 17.58 18.28
CA SER A 440 0.77 18.10 17.01
C SER A 440 2.31 17.99 16.95
N SER A 441 2.84 16.78 16.92
CA SER A 441 4.28 16.53 16.70
C SER A 441 4.49 15.42 15.68
N SER A 442 5.48 15.62 14.81
CA SER A 442 5.84 14.73 13.71
C SER A 442 6.80 13.60 14.08
N ASP A 443 7.41 13.64 15.26
CA ASP A 443 8.43 12.68 15.70
C ASP A 443 8.26 12.34 17.20
N PRO A 444 8.08 11.06 17.57
CA PRO A 444 7.93 9.89 16.70
C PRO A 444 6.61 9.89 15.89
N PRO A 445 6.52 9.10 14.80
CA PRO A 445 5.26 8.86 14.10
C PRO A 445 4.17 8.35 15.06
N ARG A 446 2.93 8.77 14.82
CA ARG A 446 1.78 8.36 15.64
C ARG A 446 1.26 7.02 15.17
N ASN A 447 1.08 6.08 16.09
CA ASN A 447 0.64 4.72 15.76
C ASN A 447 -0.68 4.32 16.41
N CYS A 448 -1.32 5.28 17.10
CA CYS A 448 -2.56 5.12 17.82
C CYS A 448 -3.48 6.29 17.50
N ILE A 449 -4.62 6.03 16.85
CA ILE A 449 -5.52 7.06 16.33
C ILE A 449 -6.84 7.11 17.07
N GLN A 450 -7.40 8.30 17.23
CA GLN A 450 -8.74 8.48 17.79
C GLN A 450 -9.75 8.70 16.66
N GLY A 451 -10.73 7.81 16.58
CA GLY A 451 -11.81 7.89 15.60
C GLY A 451 -13.11 8.41 16.20
N ASP A 452 -13.86 9.22 15.45
CA ASP A 452 -15.26 9.51 15.73
C ASP A 452 -16.19 8.72 14.80
N THR A 453 -17.31 8.24 15.33
CA THR A 453 -18.34 7.57 14.56
C THR A 453 -19.25 8.59 13.93
N GLY A 454 -19.00 8.89 12.66
CA GLY A 454 -19.70 9.97 11.97
C GLY A 454 -18.72 10.76 11.16
N ASN A 455 -19.26 11.50 10.22
CA ASN A 455 -18.50 12.40 9.40
C ASN A 455 -19.13 13.79 9.51
N ASP A 456 -18.30 14.81 9.65
CA ASP A 456 -18.71 16.20 9.55
C ASP A 456 -18.88 16.55 8.06
N GLY A 457 -20.12 16.44 7.58
CA GLY A 457 -20.46 16.67 6.17
C GLY A 457 -20.06 18.04 5.62
N PRO A 458 -20.28 19.14 6.36
CA PRO A 458 -19.74 20.45 6.01
C PRO A 458 -18.21 20.46 5.90
N ALA A 459 -17.47 19.95 6.88
CA ALA A 459 -16.02 19.95 6.81
C ALA A 459 -15.45 19.02 5.72
N LEU A 460 -16.17 17.93 5.40
CA LEU A 460 -15.93 17.11 4.20
C LEU A 460 -16.12 17.89 2.91
N TYR A 461 -17.21 18.64 2.80
CA TYR A 461 -17.49 19.49 1.64
C TYR A 461 -16.40 20.54 1.47
N ASP A 462 -15.98 21.18 2.57
CA ASP A 462 -14.90 22.15 2.54
C ASP A 462 -13.58 21.52 2.12
N GLY A 463 -13.21 20.39 2.71
CA GLY A 463 -11.95 19.71 2.38
C GLY A 463 -11.89 19.14 0.96
N LEU A 464 -12.99 18.60 0.44
CA LEU A 464 -13.03 17.92 -0.86
C LEU A 464 -13.38 18.85 -2.03
N VAL A 465 -14.28 19.82 -1.84
CA VAL A 465 -14.89 20.61 -2.93
C VAL A 465 -14.42 22.06 -2.93
N THR A 466 -14.57 22.80 -1.84
CA THR A 466 -14.36 24.26 -1.85
C THR A 466 -12.93 24.68 -1.49
N GLY A 467 -12.23 23.88 -0.68
CA GLY A 467 -10.97 24.21 -0.03
C GLY A 467 -11.20 24.73 1.38
N SER A 468 -10.14 24.89 2.17
CA SER A 468 -10.26 25.50 3.50
C SER A 468 -10.08 27.02 3.46
N ASP A 469 -10.68 27.70 4.43
CA ASP A 469 -10.71 29.17 4.56
C ASP A 469 -9.33 29.87 4.52
N ASP A 470 -8.24 29.13 4.72
CA ASP A 470 -6.86 29.62 4.71
C ASP A 470 -6.19 29.58 3.34
N GLY A 471 -6.96 29.28 2.29
CA GLY A 471 -6.48 29.25 0.90
C GLY A 471 -5.87 27.92 0.48
N GLN A 472 -5.94 26.87 1.31
CA GLN A 472 -5.59 25.53 0.86
C GLN A 472 -6.63 25.07 -0.17
N ALA A 473 -6.19 24.83 -1.41
CA ALA A 473 -7.06 24.31 -2.45
C ALA A 473 -7.70 22.97 -2.02
N ALA A 474 -8.97 22.77 -2.37
CA ALA A 474 -9.71 21.54 -2.12
C ALA A 474 -8.94 20.32 -2.64
N ARG A 475 -9.12 19.15 -2.00
CA ARG A 475 -8.43 17.94 -2.43
C ARG A 475 -8.73 17.61 -3.88
N LEU A 476 -9.99 17.67 -4.30
CA LEU A 476 -10.40 17.29 -5.65
C LEU A 476 -10.31 18.45 -6.65
N ALA A 477 -9.81 19.62 -6.26
CA ALA A 477 -9.70 20.75 -7.18
C ALA A 477 -8.74 20.43 -8.34
N VAL A 478 -9.10 20.87 -9.55
CA VAL A 478 -8.26 20.67 -10.76
C VAL A 478 -6.87 21.30 -10.65
N SER A 479 -6.68 22.29 -9.77
CA SER A 479 -5.38 22.87 -9.47
C SER A 479 -4.40 21.86 -8.86
N ARG A 480 -4.88 20.70 -8.38
CA ARG A 480 -4.09 19.58 -7.89
C ARG A 480 -3.92 18.44 -8.90
N GLY A 481 -4.51 18.57 -10.08
CA GLY A 481 -4.48 17.57 -11.13
C GLY A 481 -5.78 17.55 -11.90
N HIS A 482 -5.72 17.78 -13.21
CA HIS A 482 -6.85 17.59 -14.10
C HIS A 482 -7.21 16.11 -14.22
N THR A 483 -8.44 15.85 -14.65
CA THR A 483 -8.88 14.52 -15.01
C THR A 483 -7.94 13.95 -16.08
N HIS A 484 -7.33 12.81 -15.76
CA HIS A 484 -6.48 12.03 -16.61
C HIS A 484 -7.08 10.63 -16.73
N CYS A 485 -7.90 10.44 -17.76
CA CYS A 485 -8.42 9.12 -18.12
C CYS A 485 -7.90 8.71 -19.49
N PRO A 486 -6.72 8.07 -19.60
CA PRO A 486 -6.15 7.67 -20.89
C PRO A 486 -7.11 6.82 -21.72
N ALA A 487 -7.89 5.99 -21.04
CA ALA A 487 -8.76 5.02 -21.66
C ALA A 487 -10.15 5.57 -22.04
N ASP A 488 -10.54 6.75 -21.51
CA ASP A 488 -11.71 7.51 -21.97
C ASP A 488 -11.37 9.02 -22.05
N PRO A 489 -10.86 9.48 -23.20
CA PRO A 489 -10.54 10.89 -23.42
C PRO A 489 -11.76 11.82 -23.36
N SER A 490 -12.98 11.29 -23.40
CA SER A 490 -14.21 12.10 -23.31
C SER A 490 -14.55 12.47 -21.87
N ARG A 491 -13.94 11.81 -20.90
CA ARG A 491 -14.13 12.11 -19.48
C ARG A 491 -13.38 13.39 -19.13
N VAL A 492 -14.15 14.36 -18.66
CA VAL A 492 -13.67 15.70 -18.29
C VAL A 492 -13.91 15.97 -16.80
N ASP A 493 -13.26 17.02 -16.31
CA ASP A 493 -13.49 17.60 -14.98
C ASP A 493 -14.98 17.89 -14.75
N VAL A 494 -15.44 17.75 -13.50
CA VAL A 494 -16.85 17.93 -13.10
C VAL A 494 -17.02 19.23 -12.31
N THR A 495 -18.13 19.95 -12.52
CA THR A 495 -18.45 21.14 -11.73
C THR A 495 -19.41 20.80 -10.61
N ILE A 496 -19.03 21.09 -9.37
CA ILE A 496 -19.83 20.88 -8.17
C ILE A 496 -19.85 22.17 -7.36
N GLY A 497 -21.04 22.73 -7.11
CA GLY A 497 -21.16 23.97 -6.33
C GLY A 497 -20.40 25.17 -6.94
N GLY A 498 -20.15 25.16 -8.25
CA GLY A 498 -19.34 26.18 -8.94
C GLY A 498 -17.83 25.91 -8.92
N HIS A 499 -17.36 24.84 -8.29
CA HIS A 499 -15.95 24.43 -8.26
C HIS A 499 -15.68 23.36 -9.31
N LEU A 500 -14.60 23.53 -10.08
CA LEU A 500 -14.15 22.54 -11.05
C LEU A 500 -13.26 21.50 -10.35
N LEU A 501 -13.68 20.24 -10.41
CA LEU A 501 -13.06 19.13 -9.71
C LEU A 501 -12.56 18.05 -10.68
N ASN A 502 -11.45 17.43 -10.32
CA ASN A 502 -10.96 16.21 -10.95
C ASN A 502 -12.05 15.13 -10.91
N ASN A 503 -12.20 14.41 -12.02
CA ASN A 503 -13.21 13.39 -12.23
C ASN A 503 -12.59 12.06 -12.67
N ASP A 504 -11.38 11.74 -12.21
CA ASP A 504 -10.77 10.43 -12.49
C ASP A 504 -11.59 9.31 -11.88
N VAL A 505 -11.59 8.15 -12.53
CA VAL A 505 -12.09 6.89 -11.97
C VAL A 505 -10.97 5.88 -11.92
N LEU A 506 -11.09 4.92 -11.01
CA LEU A 506 -10.06 3.92 -10.81
C LEU A 506 -9.89 3.04 -12.06
N SER A 507 -10.99 2.76 -12.78
CA SER A 507 -10.92 2.00 -14.04
C SER A 507 -10.08 2.67 -15.13
N CYS A 508 -9.86 4.00 -15.07
CA CYS A 508 -8.96 4.71 -16.00
C CYS A 508 -7.49 4.28 -15.86
N PHE A 509 -7.11 3.76 -14.70
CA PHE A 509 -5.74 3.36 -14.39
C PHE A 509 -5.55 1.84 -14.49
N LEU A 510 -6.58 1.07 -14.81
CA LEU A 510 -6.42 -0.38 -15.02
C LEU A 510 -5.61 -0.62 -16.30
N THR A 511 -4.61 -1.48 -16.21
CA THR A 511 -3.75 -1.86 -17.34
C THR A 511 -3.75 -3.37 -17.54
N ASN A 512 -3.24 -3.83 -18.68
CA ASN A 512 -3.09 -5.26 -18.99
C ASN A 512 -4.38 -6.10 -18.87
N GLY A 513 -5.54 -5.48 -19.08
CA GLY A 513 -6.85 -6.14 -19.00
C GLY A 513 -7.30 -6.47 -17.58
N ALA A 514 -6.64 -5.94 -16.55
CA ALA A 514 -7.07 -6.05 -15.17
C ALA A 514 -8.45 -5.40 -14.96
N THR A 515 -9.21 -5.95 -14.02
CA THR A 515 -10.52 -5.45 -13.59
C THR A 515 -10.46 -4.90 -12.16
N LEU A 516 -11.51 -4.19 -11.74
CA LEU A 516 -11.65 -3.78 -10.34
C LEU A 516 -11.73 -4.98 -9.39
N THR A 517 -12.29 -6.11 -9.84
CA THR A 517 -12.27 -7.37 -9.07
C THR A 517 -10.84 -7.89 -8.91
N ASP A 518 -10.01 -7.83 -9.94
CA ASP A 518 -8.64 -8.33 -9.89
C ASP A 518 -7.79 -7.56 -8.87
N ILE A 519 -7.80 -6.23 -8.91
CA ILE A 519 -7.00 -5.40 -7.99
C ILE A 519 -7.52 -5.42 -6.54
N THR A 520 -8.78 -5.83 -6.34
CA THR A 520 -9.36 -6.00 -5.00
C THR A 520 -9.23 -7.43 -4.47
N SER A 521 -8.59 -8.33 -5.22
CA SER A 521 -8.32 -9.70 -4.79
C SER A 521 -7.21 -9.75 -3.72
N ASP A 522 -7.26 -10.76 -2.85
CA ASP A 522 -6.17 -11.09 -1.94
C ASP A 522 -4.96 -11.72 -2.67
N THR A 523 -5.21 -12.35 -3.82
CA THR A 523 -4.22 -13.17 -4.54
C THR A 523 -4.15 -12.82 -6.01
N GLY A 524 -3.00 -13.08 -6.63
CA GLY A 524 -2.77 -12.80 -8.06
C GLY A 524 -2.56 -11.33 -8.40
N VAL A 525 -2.66 -10.44 -7.41
CA VAL A 525 -2.45 -9.00 -7.57
C VAL A 525 -0.97 -8.70 -7.79
N ASN A 526 -0.69 -7.84 -8.77
CA ASN A 526 0.65 -7.40 -9.07
C ASN A 526 0.68 -5.96 -9.60
N THR A 527 1.88 -5.40 -9.65
CA THR A 527 2.17 -4.01 -10.01
C THR A 527 1.85 -3.64 -11.46
N ALA A 528 1.66 -4.63 -12.33
CA ALA A 528 1.30 -4.41 -13.72
C ALA A 528 -0.21 -4.26 -13.93
N MET A 529 -1.03 -4.29 -12.87
CA MET A 529 -2.48 -4.12 -12.97
C MET A 529 -2.92 -2.65 -12.99
N LEU A 530 -2.08 -1.73 -12.48
CA LEU A 530 -2.39 -0.30 -12.38
C LEU A 530 -1.31 0.57 -13.03
N ASP A 531 -1.75 1.64 -13.70
CA ASP A 531 -0.89 2.67 -14.27
C ASP A 531 -0.28 3.55 -13.15
N PRO A 532 1.04 3.84 -13.17
CA PRO A 532 1.71 4.71 -12.20
C PRO A 532 1.08 6.09 -12.00
N ALA A 533 0.41 6.63 -13.02
CA ALA A 533 -0.29 7.90 -12.94
C ALA A 533 -1.39 7.94 -11.87
N ILE A 534 -1.88 6.78 -11.39
CA ILE A 534 -2.88 6.72 -10.31
C ILE A 534 -2.43 7.50 -9.06
N ILE A 535 -1.14 7.45 -8.72
CA ILE A 535 -0.59 8.09 -7.52
C ILE A 535 -0.65 9.62 -7.64
N ALA A 536 -0.56 10.14 -8.86
CA ALA A 536 -0.67 11.57 -9.13
C ALA A 536 -2.10 12.09 -9.00
N SER A 537 -3.11 11.23 -9.18
CA SER A 537 -4.51 11.62 -9.06
C SER A 537 -4.81 12.20 -7.66
N PRO A 538 -5.56 13.32 -7.57
CA PRO A 538 -6.01 13.86 -6.28
C PRO A 538 -7.02 12.95 -5.55
N ARG A 539 -7.62 12.00 -6.28
CA ARG A 539 -8.57 11.01 -5.76
C ARG A 539 -7.91 9.80 -5.11
N PHE A 540 -6.63 9.56 -5.41
CA PHE A 540 -5.85 8.54 -4.73
C PHE A 540 -5.49 8.99 -3.31
N VAL A 541 -5.81 8.15 -2.34
CA VAL A 541 -5.63 8.41 -0.92
C VAL A 541 -5.20 7.14 -0.19
N TRP A 542 -4.64 7.31 1.00
CA TRP A 542 -4.35 6.23 1.93
C TRP A 542 -5.24 6.34 3.15
N LEU A 543 -5.64 5.19 3.67
CA LEU A 543 -6.47 5.06 4.85
C LEU A 543 -5.74 4.19 5.88
N PRO A 544 -5.56 4.63 7.14
CA PRO A 544 -5.16 3.73 8.21
C PRO A 544 -6.24 2.66 8.41
N MET A 545 -5.78 1.43 8.59
CA MET A 545 -6.61 0.32 9.00
C MET A 545 -6.35 0.05 10.48
N VAL A 546 -7.40 -0.18 11.26
CA VAL A 546 -7.35 -0.53 12.69
C VAL A 546 -8.02 -1.88 12.89
N LEU A 547 -7.80 -2.54 14.03
CA LEU A 547 -8.56 -3.76 14.35
C LEU A 547 -10.05 -3.44 14.42
N ALA A 548 -10.88 -4.28 13.78
CA ALA A 548 -12.32 -4.14 13.79
C ALA A 548 -12.82 -4.10 15.24
N ASN A 549 -13.29 -2.93 15.65
CA ASN A 549 -13.77 -2.70 17.00
C ASN A 549 -15.27 -2.34 16.97
N ASP A 550 -15.87 -2.41 18.15
CA ASP A 550 -17.11 -1.71 18.42
C ASP A 550 -16.89 -0.22 18.10
N ARG A 551 -17.51 0.23 17.01
CA ARG A 551 -17.31 1.55 16.42
C ARG A 551 -17.49 2.67 17.45
N ALA A 552 -18.30 2.49 18.48
CA ALA A 552 -18.63 3.51 19.47
C ALA A 552 -17.50 3.86 20.48
N GLN A 553 -16.29 3.28 20.36
CA GLN A 553 -15.22 3.55 21.31
C GLN A 553 -14.47 4.84 20.97
N LYS A 554 -14.47 5.78 21.92
CA LYS A 554 -13.72 7.05 21.86
C LYS A 554 -12.22 6.90 22.12
N ASN A 555 -11.75 5.66 22.26
CA ASN A 555 -10.39 5.36 22.70
C ASN A 555 -9.43 5.36 21.52
N PHE A 556 -8.12 5.47 21.81
CA PHE A 556 -7.09 5.37 20.78
C PHE A 556 -6.99 3.94 20.26
N GLN A 557 -7.04 3.78 18.94
CA GLN A 557 -6.99 2.48 18.27
C GLN A 557 -5.63 2.32 17.58
N PRO A 558 -4.97 1.17 17.73
CA PRO A 558 -3.70 0.92 17.05
C PRO A 558 -3.93 0.78 15.55
N ILE A 559 -3.11 1.47 14.78
CA ILE A 559 -3.05 1.29 13.33
C ILE A 559 -2.38 -0.04 13.07
N ILE A 560 -3.00 -0.94 12.30
CA ILE A 560 -2.41 -2.23 11.96
C ILE A 560 -1.77 -2.26 10.57
N ASP A 561 -2.26 -1.44 9.64
CA ASP A 561 -1.71 -1.29 8.29
C ASP A 561 -2.26 -0.02 7.66
N PHE A 562 -1.81 0.30 6.45
CA PHE A 562 -2.44 1.28 5.57
C PHE A 562 -2.92 0.60 4.30
N VAL A 563 -4.07 1.06 3.83
CA VAL A 563 -4.70 0.54 2.61
C VAL A 563 -4.88 1.68 1.60
N PRO A 564 -4.52 1.47 0.33
CA PRO A 564 -4.79 2.44 -0.70
C PRO A 564 -6.27 2.45 -1.03
N ALA A 565 -6.80 3.64 -1.25
CA ALA A 565 -8.17 3.84 -1.65
C ALA A 565 -8.25 4.89 -2.76
N PHE A 566 -9.31 4.79 -3.55
CA PHE A 566 -9.60 5.74 -4.61
C PHE A 566 -10.99 6.32 -4.37
N ILE A 567 -11.11 7.66 -4.35
CA ILE A 567 -12.40 8.33 -4.20
C ILE A 567 -13.19 8.16 -5.49
N THR A 568 -14.14 7.22 -5.49
CA THR A 568 -15.00 6.90 -6.61
C THR A 568 -16.25 6.14 -6.13
N ASN A 569 -17.30 6.14 -6.95
CA ASN A 569 -18.49 5.33 -6.76
C ASN A 569 -18.47 4.04 -7.58
N GLU A 570 -17.35 3.72 -8.22
CA GLU A 570 -17.15 2.41 -8.84
C GLU A 570 -17.22 1.30 -7.79
N THR A 571 -17.78 0.18 -8.22
CA THR A 571 -17.87 -1.08 -7.49
C THR A 571 -17.10 -2.15 -8.26
N GLN A 572 -16.85 -3.30 -7.65
CA GLN A 572 -16.19 -4.42 -8.33
C GLN A 572 -16.93 -4.89 -9.59
N THR A 573 -18.24 -4.63 -9.68
CA THR A 573 -19.10 -5.00 -10.81
C THR A 573 -19.41 -3.85 -11.75
N SER A 574 -18.86 -2.66 -11.50
CA SER A 574 -19.09 -1.51 -12.38
C SER A 574 -18.50 -1.81 -13.76
N ALA A 575 -19.27 -1.50 -14.80
CA ALA A 575 -18.71 -1.45 -16.14
C ALA A 575 -17.57 -0.42 -16.15
N ALA A 576 -16.55 -0.64 -16.97
CA ALA A 576 -15.45 0.32 -17.09
C ALA A 576 -16.01 1.73 -17.35
N TYR A 577 -15.52 2.71 -16.59
CA TYR A 577 -15.90 4.12 -16.63
C TYR A 577 -17.32 4.48 -16.14
N ASP A 578 -18.12 3.51 -15.71
CA ASP A 578 -19.49 3.76 -15.24
C ASP A 578 -19.50 4.28 -13.80
N VAL A 579 -19.61 5.59 -13.68
CA VAL A 579 -19.94 6.26 -12.42
C VAL A 579 -21.43 6.55 -12.43
N GLY A 580 -22.23 5.66 -11.84
CA GLY A 580 -23.67 5.84 -11.71
C GLY A 580 -24.15 7.10 -10.96
N SER A 581 -23.25 8.03 -10.58
CA SER A 581 -23.55 9.32 -9.96
C SER A 581 -22.81 10.46 -10.67
N SER A 582 -23.43 11.64 -10.73
CA SER A 582 -22.87 12.84 -11.36
C SER A 582 -21.67 13.43 -10.62
N HIS A 583 -21.29 12.91 -9.45
CA HIS A 583 -20.30 13.53 -8.57
C HIS A 583 -19.14 12.58 -8.21
N ASN A 584 -19.09 11.39 -8.82
CA ASN A 584 -17.99 10.41 -8.74
C ASN A 584 -17.42 10.23 -7.34
N GLY A 585 -18.00 9.33 -6.56
CA GLY A 585 -17.59 9.08 -5.17
C GLY A 585 -18.14 10.07 -4.14
N LEU A 586 -18.86 11.12 -4.54
CA LEU A 586 -19.53 12.04 -3.61
C LEU A 586 -21.07 11.97 -3.76
N GLU A 587 -21.79 12.02 -2.65
CA GLU A 587 -23.21 12.37 -2.61
C GLU A 587 -23.33 13.68 -1.82
N ILE A 588 -23.91 14.72 -2.42
CA ILE A 588 -23.90 16.08 -1.86
C ILE A 588 -25.32 16.53 -1.56
N ASN A 589 -25.51 17.18 -0.41
CA ASN A 589 -26.76 17.79 0.02
C ASN A 589 -26.50 19.24 0.47
N GLY A 590 -26.65 20.18 -0.46
CA GLY A 590 -26.28 21.58 -0.24
C GLY A 590 -24.76 21.74 -0.10
N ASN A 591 -24.31 22.40 0.97
CA ASN A 591 -22.89 22.60 1.28
C ASN A 591 -22.37 21.51 2.23
N SER A 592 -22.81 20.28 2.04
CA SER A 592 -22.48 19.15 2.89
C SER A 592 -22.34 17.89 2.04
N VAL A 593 -21.27 17.13 2.24
CA VAL A 593 -21.13 15.79 1.65
C VAL A 593 -21.95 14.85 2.50
N LYS A 594 -23.03 14.29 1.94
CA LYS A 594 -23.84 13.27 2.61
C LYS A 594 -23.07 11.95 2.71
N THR A 595 -22.46 11.52 1.60
CA THR A 595 -21.73 10.25 1.53
C THR A 595 -20.45 10.42 0.72
N LEU A 596 -19.33 9.93 1.27
CA LEU A 596 -18.06 9.75 0.59
C LEU A 596 -17.89 8.26 0.29
N THR A 597 -17.82 7.90 -0.99
CA THR A 597 -17.54 6.53 -1.43
C THR A 597 -16.09 6.43 -1.88
N VAL A 598 -15.43 5.37 -1.43
CA VAL A 598 -14.09 5.00 -1.87
C VAL A 598 -14.07 3.54 -2.29
N LEU A 599 -13.21 3.19 -3.25
CA LEU A 599 -12.85 1.80 -3.52
C LEU A 599 -11.46 1.55 -2.94
N THR A 600 -11.36 0.67 -1.95
CA THR A 600 -10.09 0.19 -1.40
C THR A 600 -9.61 -1.00 -2.21
N PHE A 601 -8.31 -1.16 -2.35
CA PHE A 601 -7.74 -2.23 -3.18
C PHE A 601 -6.40 -2.71 -2.63
N ASN A 602 -5.90 -3.81 -3.18
CA ASN A 602 -4.69 -4.45 -2.69
C ASN A 602 -3.46 -3.59 -3.01
N LYS A 603 -2.67 -3.27 -1.98
CA LYS A 603 -1.45 -2.46 -2.12
C LYS A 603 -0.42 -3.06 -3.08
N ALA A 604 -0.45 -4.37 -3.30
CA ALA A 604 0.37 -5.04 -4.31
C ALA A 604 -0.01 -4.66 -5.75
N ALA A 605 -1.21 -4.11 -5.98
CA ALA A 605 -1.64 -3.62 -7.30
C ALA A 605 -0.95 -2.30 -7.64
N LEU A 606 -0.55 -1.53 -6.63
CA LEU A 606 0.10 -0.25 -6.86
C LEU A 606 1.39 -0.52 -7.64
N PRO A 607 1.57 0.16 -8.77
CA PRO A 607 2.79 0.03 -9.52
C PRO A 607 3.92 0.42 -8.60
N ILE A 608 4.88 -0.48 -8.46
CA ILE A 608 6.19 -0.12 -7.97
C ILE A 608 6.75 0.76 -9.08
N ASP A 609 6.65 2.07 -8.90
CA ASP A 609 7.44 3.03 -9.67
C ASP A 609 8.89 2.50 -9.76
N GLU A 610 9.60 2.74 -10.85
CA GLU A 610 11.06 2.54 -10.86
C GLU A 610 11.73 3.30 -9.70
N GLN A 611 11.03 4.28 -9.10
CA GLN A 611 11.37 4.93 -7.84
C GLN A 611 10.77 4.30 -6.57
N SER A 612 9.72 3.48 -6.64
CA SER A 612 9.02 2.89 -5.47
C SER A 612 9.86 1.86 -4.71
N PRO A 613 9.59 1.61 -3.42
CA PRO A 613 10.36 0.66 -2.62
C PRO A 613 10.09 -0.77 -3.09
N THR A 614 11.06 -1.40 -3.76
CA THR A 614 11.15 -2.87 -3.74
C THR A 614 11.64 -3.26 -2.35
N VAL A 615 10.76 -3.86 -1.55
CA VAL A 615 11.08 -4.35 -0.21
C VAL A 615 10.62 -5.77 -0.02
N ASP A 616 11.58 -6.65 0.28
CA ASP A 616 11.41 -7.45 1.49
C ASP A 616 11.73 -6.50 2.65
N TYR A 617 10.72 -6.11 3.41
CA TYR A 617 10.87 -5.29 4.61
C TYR A 617 10.96 -6.22 5.81
N ASP A 618 12.05 -6.10 6.57
CA ASP A 618 12.14 -6.63 7.92
C ASP A 618 11.87 -5.49 8.92
N PRO A 619 10.68 -5.42 9.53
CA PRO A 619 10.36 -4.40 10.53
C PRO A 619 11.33 -4.36 11.71
N THR A 620 12.01 -5.47 12.00
CA THR A 620 12.93 -5.53 13.14
C THR A 620 14.19 -4.69 12.96
N LEU A 621 14.51 -4.27 11.73
CA LEU A 621 15.76 -3.55 11.45
C LEU A 621 15.64 -2.03 11.61
N ALA A 622 14.44 -1.45 11.67
CA ALA A 622 14.22 0.01 11.76
C ALA A 622 15.03 0.84 10.73
N GLN A 623 15.53 0.23 9.65
CA GLN A 623 16.43 0.84 8.68
C GLN A 623 15.63 1.28 7.46
N SER A 624 15.76 2.57 7.15
CA SER A 624 15.36 3.17 5.87
C SER A 624 15.89 2.33 4.70
N ILE A 625 15.00 1.89 3.81
CA ILE A 625 15.43 1.18 2.60
C ILE A 625 16.05 2.18 1.64
N VAL A 626 17.24 1.84 1.17
CA VAL A 626 18.04 2.67 0.30
C VAL A 626 18.02 2.06 -1.10
N ARG A 627 17.44 2.75 -2.08
CA ARG A 627 17.39 2.29 -3.48
C ARG A 627 18.18 3.25 -4.37
N LEU A 628 18.95 2.70 -5.31
CA LEU A 628 19.49 3.46 -6.43
C LEU A 628 18.36 3.83 -7.38
N VAL A 629 18.08 5.13 -7.48
CA VAL A 629 17.15 5.73 -8.44
C VAL A 629 18.03 6.31 -9.55
N GLY A 630 18.51 5.45 -10.44
CA GLY A 630 19.51 5.78 -11.46
C GLY A 630 18.90 5.98 -12.84
#